data_AF-A0A258JHG2-F1
#
_entry.id   AF-A0A258JHG2-F1
#
_cell.length_a   1.000
_cell.length_b   1.000
_cell.length_c   1.000
_cell.angle_alpha   90.00
_cell.angle_beta   90.00
_cell.angle_gamma   90.00
#
_symmetry.space_group_name_H-M   'P 1'
#
loop_
_entity.id
_entity.type
_entity.pdbx_description
1 polymer ?
#
loop_
_entity_poly.entity_id
_entity_poly.type
_entity_poly.pdbx_seq_one_letter_code
_entity_poly.pdbx_strand_id
1 'polypeptide(L)'
;MTPALADLAYSLPSDHLVDGNGTSKAVLRAALRGLVPDAILDRKDKIGFATPDRQWAANLRPWFHDILNSDMARSQTWLHTDSALAALESRSDKGAQFGFDLWRTVNFLRWVEVFDAKVV
;
A
#
# COMPACT_ATOMS: atom_id res chain seq x y z
N MET A 1 -8.61 -2.91 -17.57
CA MET A 1 -9.98 -3.47 -17.57
C MET A 1 -10.65 -3.04 -18.87
N THR A 2 -11.30 -3.94 -19.60
CA THR A 2 -12.00 -3.58 -20.84
C THR A 2 -13.39 -3.00 -20.53
N PRO A 3 -13.94 -2.08 -21.35
CA PRO A 3 -15.29 -1.55 -21.15
C PRO A 3 -16.36 -2.65 -21.11
N ALA A 4 -16.30 -3.60 -22.04
CA ALA A 4 -17.26 -4.71 -22.11
C ALA A 4 -17.33 -5.54 -20.82
N LEU A 5 -16.18 -5.78 -20.16
CA LEU A 5 -16.17 -6.51 -18.88
C LEU A 5 -16.76 -5.67 -17.74
N ALA A 6 -16.53 -4.35 -17.76
CA ALA A 6 -17.10 -3.44 -16.79
C ALA A 6 -18.63 -3.38 -16.95
N ASP A 7 -19.13 -3.20 -18.17
CA ASP A 7 -20.56 -3.14 -18.48
C ASP A 7 -21.26 -4.44 -18.06
N LEU A 8 -20.65 -5.60 -18.36
CA LEU A 8 -21.14 -6.89 -17.87
C LEU A 8 -21.22 -6.90 -16.35
N ALA A 9 -20.14 -6.55 -15.64
CA ALA A 9 -20.12 -6.55 -14.18
C ALA A 9 -21.16 -5.61 -13.56
N TYR A 10 -21.42 -4.45 -14.18
CA TYR A 10 -22.46 -3.51 -13.77
C TYR A 10 -23.88 -3.97 -14.09
N SER A 11 -24.06 -4.80 -15.12
CA SER A 11 -25.36 -5.36 -15.49
C SER A 11 -25.82 -6.52 -14.60
N LEU A 12 -24.91 -7.11 -13.82
CA LEU A 12 -25.23 -8.26 -12.98
C LEU A 12 -26.11 -7.88 -11.78
N PRO A 13 -27.11 -8.71 -11.44
CA PRO A 13 -27.82 -8.60 -10.18
C PRO A 13 -26.88 -8.61 -8.97
N SER A 14 -27.22 -7.89 -7.91
CA SER A 14 -26.33 -7.70 -6.75
C SER A 14 -25.98 -8.99 -6.02
N ASP A 15 -26.87 -9.99 -6.05
CA ASP A 15 -26.69 -11.32 -5.46
C ASP A 15 -25.59 -12.15 -6.17
N HIS A 16 -25.23 -11.81 -7.40
CA HIS A 16 -24.09 -12.38 -8.12
C HIS A 16 -22.76 -11.73 -7.69
N LEU A 17 -22.82 -10.50 -7.19
CA LEU A 17 -21.65 -9.77 -6.69
C LEU A 17 -21.37 -10.09 -5.22
N VAL A 18 -22.42 -10.27 -4.41
CA VAL A 18 -22.35 -10.65 -3.00
C VAL A 18 -23.40 -11.73 -2.73
N ASP A 19 -22.97 -12.92 -2.33
CA ASP A 19 -23.89 -14.03 -2.06
C ASP A 19 -24.68 -13.83 -0.74
N GLY A 20 -25.65 -14.72 -0.48
CA GLY A 20 -26.48 -14.70 0.74
C GLY A 20 -25.70 -14.88 2.05
N ASN A 21 -24.43 -15.29 1.98
CA ASN A 21 -23.54 -15.43 3.14
C ASN A 21 -22.61 -14.21 3.30
N GLY A 22 -22.78 -13.16 2.49
CA GLY A 22 -21.95 -11.95 2.52
C GLY A 22 -20.60 -12.09 1.79
N THR A 23 -20.41 -13.12 0.98
CA THR A 23 -19.17 -13.33 0.21
C THR A 23 -19.18 -12.45 -1.03
N SER A 24 -18.35 -11.41 -1.04
CA SER A 24 -18.15 -10.56 -2.25
C SER A 24 -17.58 -11.34 -3.44
N LYS A 25 -17.57 -10.75 -4.65
CA LYS A 25 -17.04 -11.35 -5.89
C LYS A 25 -17.55 -12.79 -6.14
N ALA A 26 -18.80 -13.09 -5.76
CA ALA A 26 -19.32 -14.45 -5.74
C ALA A 26 -19.27 -15.12 -7.12
N VAL A 27 -19.80 -14.47 -8.15
CA VAL A 27 -19.78 -14.96 -9.55
C VAL A 27 -18.36 -15.18 -10.08
N LEU A 28 -17.42 -14.29 -9.74
CA LEU A 28 -16.02 -14.43 -10.15
C LEU A 28 -15.38 -15.64 -9.49
N ARG A 29 -15.63 -15.86 -8.20
CA ARG A 29 -15.12 -17.02 -7.46
C ARG A 29 -15.67 -18.31 -8.04
N ALA A 30 -16.98 -18.37 -8.31
CA ALA A 30 -17.63 -19.52 -8.92
C ALA A 30 -17.04 -19.84 -10.31
N ALA A 31 -16.87 -18.82 -11.16
CA ALA A 31 -16.29 -18.98 -12.49
C ALA A 31 -14.82 -19.44 -12.50
N LEU A 32 -14.08 -19.21 -11.41
CA LEU A 32 -12.67 -19.59 -11.28
C LEU A 32 -12.45 -20.94 -10.58
N ARG A 33 -13.50 -21.60 -10.06
CA ARG A 33 -13.36 -22.95 -9.49
C ARG A 33 -12.85 -23.93 -10.54
N GLY A 34 -11.91 -24.77 -10.14
CA GLY A 34 -11.20 -25.69 -11.05
C GLY A 34 -10.04 -25.06 -11.82
N LEU A 35 -9.91 -23.73 -11.83
CA LEU A 35 -8.75 -23.02 -12.40
C LEU A 35 -7.82 -22.47 -11.32
N VAL A 36 -8.38 -21.99 -10.21
CA VAL A 36 -7.65 -21.44 -9.07
C VAL A 36 -7.88 -22.35 -7.85
N PRO A 37 -6.84 -22.67 -7.07
CA PRO A 37 -7.00 -23.47 -5.85
C PRO A 37 -8.04 -22.87 -4.90
N ASP A 38 -8.87 -23.74 -4.32
CA ASP A 38 -9.97 -23.32 -3.45
C ASP A 38 -9.49 -22.50 -2.26
N ALA A 39 -8.35 -22.85 -1.66
CA ALA A 39 -7.74 -22.10 -0.57
C ALA A 39 -7.46 -20.62 -0.90
N ILE A 40 -7.22 -20.28 -2.18
CA ILE A 40 -7.02 -18.89 -2.63
C ILE A 40 -8.36 -18.18 -2.83
N LEU A 41 -9.35 -18.87 -3.41
CA LEU A 41 -10.68 -18.31 -3.65
C LEU A 41 -11.46 -18.09 -2.35
N ASP A 42 -11.33 -19.02 -1.40
CA ASP A 42 -12.04 -19.02 -0.12
C ASP A 42 -11.43 -18.09 0.93
N ARG A 43 -10.32 -17.43 0.58
CA ARG A 43 -9.67 -16.46 1.45
C ARG A 43 -10.63 -15.31 1.79
N LYS A 44 -10.83 -15.10 3.09
CA LYS A 44 -11.71 -14.05 3.63
C LYS A 44 -10.96 -12.74 3.88
N ASP A 45 -9.66 -12.80 4.15
CA ASP A 45 -8.82 -11.63 4.28
C ASP A 45 -8.60 -10.95 2.91
N LYS A 46 -9.08 -9.71 2.83
CA LYS A 46 -8.81 -8.81 1.71
C LYS A 46 -7.52 -8.06 1.98
N ILE A 47 -6.41 -8.65 1.53
CA ILE A 47 -5.11 -7.99 1.54
C ILE A 47 -4.95 -7.24 0.22
N GLY A 48 -5.10 -5.91 0.25
CA GLY A 48 -4.89 -5.05 -0.92
C GLY A 48 -3.40 -4.80 -1.14
N PHE A 49 -2.79 -5.52 -2.09
CA PHE A 49 -1.39 -5.36 -2.51
C PHE A 49 -0.43 -5.02 -1.35
N ALA A 50 -0.52 -5.76 -0.25
CA ALA A 50 0.37 -5.52 0.88
C ALA A 50 1.81 -5.79 0.43
N THR A 51 2.64 -4.76 0.54
CA THR A 51 4.07 -4.88 0.33
C THR A 51 4.69 -5.67 1.47
N PRO A 52 5.78 -6.43 1.24
CA PRO A 52 6.55 -7.07 2.31
C PRO A 52 7.40 -6.02 3.05
N ASP A 53 6.75 -4.97 3.54
CA ASP A 53 7.33 -3.80 4.20
C ASP A 53 8.24 -4.19 5.38
N ARG A 54 7.83 -5.20 6.16
CA ARG A 54 8.63 -5.76 7.25
C ARG A 54 9.95 -6.37 6.77
N GLN A 55 9.96 -7.02 5.61
CA GLN A 55 11.19 -7.61 5.05
C GLN A 55 12.09 -6.52 4.46
N TRP A 56 11.49 -5.46 3.92
CA TRP A 56 12.22 -4.32 3.37
C TRP A 56 12.73 -3.36 4.45
N ALA A 57 12.21 -3.45 5.67
CA ALA A 57 12.51 -2.53 6.77
C ALA A 57 14.00 -2.35 7.05
N ALA A 58 14.77 -3.44 7.07
CA ALA A 58 16.21 -3.33 7.27
C ALA A 58 16.91 -2.70 6.05
N ASN A 59 16.54 -3.14 4.85
CA ASN A 59 17.21 -2.76 3.61
C ASN A 59 16.93 -1.33 3.17
N LEU A 60 15.75 -0.81 3.48
CA LEU A 60 15.35 0.55 3.11
C LEU A 60 15.70 1.58 4.19
N ARG A 61 16.15 1.17 5.38
CA ARG A 61 16.51 2.12 6.45
C ARG A 61 17.57 3.13 5.99
N PRO A 62 18.66 2.75 5.30
CA PRO A 62 19.62 3.71 4.78
C PRO A 62 18.97 4.71 3.81
N TRP A 63 18.10 4.23 2.93
CA TRP A 63 17.37 5.07 1.98
C TRP A 63 16.43 6.08 2.67
N PHE A 64 15.75 5.67 3.75
CA PHE A 64 14.96 6.58 4.59
C PHE A 64 15.85 7.65 5.22
N HIS A 65 17.00 7.24 5.75
CA HIS A 65 17.95 8.15 6.39
C HIS A 65 18.50 9.19 5.40
N ASP A 66 18.84 8.76 4.17
CA ASP A 66 19.33 9.65 3.10
C ASP A 66 18.28 10.69 2.71
N ILE A 67 17.02 10.27 2.53
CA ILE A 67 15.94 11.18 2.13
C ILE A 67 15.63 12.18 3.24
N LEU A 68 15.50 11.72 4.49
CA LEU A 68 15.20 12.59 5.62
C LEU A 68 16.33 13.57 5.94
N ASN A 69 17.57 13.26 5.56
CA ASN A 69 18.71 14.18 5.70
C ASN A 69 18.96 15.09 4.48
N SER A 70 18.25 14.88 3.38
CA SER A 70 18.45 15.67 2.15
C SER A 70 18.14 17.15 2.35
N ASP A 71 18.81 18.01 1.58
CA ASP A 71 18.54 19.45 1.57
C ASP A 71 17.09 19.76 1.20
N MET A 72 16.51 18.94 0.31
CA MET A 72 15.10 19.05 -0.08
C MET A 72 14.17 18.78 1.11
N ALA A 73 14.45 17.76 1.93
CA ALA A 73 13.65 17.49 3.12
C ALA A 73 13.82 18.58 4.18
N ARG A 74 15.05 19.08 4.37
CA ARG A 74 15.35 20.14 5.35
C ARG A 74 14.79 21.50 4.96
N SER A 75 14.54 21.75 3.67
CA SER A 75 13.92 22.99 3.19
C SER A 75 12.39 23.03 3.40
N GLN A 76 11.77 21.89 3.72
CA GLN A 76 10.34 21.81 3.97
C GLN A 76 9.97 22.36 5.37
N THR A 77 9.28 23.49 5.42
CA THR A 77 8.88 24.14 6.69
C THR A 77 7.86 23.34 7.50
N TRP A 78 7.09 22.46 6.86
CA TRP A 78 6.07 21.61 7.47
C TRP A 78 6.65 20.30 8.05
N LEU A 79 7.92 19.98 7.77
CA LEU A 79 8.55 18.73 8.18
C LEU A 79 9.63 18.96 9.23
N HIS A 80 9.45 18.35 10.40
CA HIS A 80 10.50 18.26 11.42
C HIS A 80 11.40 17.04 11.14
N THR A 81 12.41 17.20 10.29
CA THR A 81 13.31 16.11 9.85
C THR A 81 13.98 15.40 11.01
N ASP A 82 14.40 16.13 12.04
CA ASP A 82 15.10 15.54 13.20
C ASP A 82 14.16 14.66 14.04
N SER A 83 12.89 15.04 14.16
CA SER A 83 11.86 14.20 14.80
C SER A 83 11.55 12.96 13.97
N ALA A 84 11.52 13.08 12.64
CA ALA A 84 11.32 11.94 11.74
C ALA A 84 12.49 10.95 11.80
N LEU A 85 13.73 11.44 11.88
CA LEU A 85 14.94 10.63 12.09
C LEU A 85 14.92 9.92 13.44
N ALA A 86 14.59 10.63 14.53
CA ALA A 86 14.44 10.00 15.84
C ALA A 86 13.34 8.92 15.85
N ALA A 87 12.23 9.16 15.12
CA ALA A 87 11.17 8.19 14.94
C ALA A 87 11.60 6.97 14.10
N LEU A 88 12.53 7.14 13.16
CA LEU A 88 13.13 6.03 12.40
C LEU A 88 14.06 5.20 13.31
N GLU A 89 14.91 5.84 14.10
CA GLU A 89 15.88 5.16 14.96
C GLU A 89 15.23 4.41 16.13
N SER A 90 14.16 4.97 16.71
CA SER A 90 13.43 4.33 17.81
C SER A 90 12.68 3.05 17.39
N ARG A 91 12.50 2.81 16.09
CA ARG A 91 11.84 1.60 15.58
C ARG A 91 12.85 0.44 15.54
N SER A 92 12.58 -0.65 16.26
CA SER A 92 13.53 -1.78 16.36
C SER A 92 13.54 -2.69 15.13
N ASP A 93 14.73 -3.14 14.71
CA ASP A 93 14.88 -4.05 13.55
C ASP A 93 14.21 -5.43 13.75
N LYS A 94 13.90 -5.81 14.99
CA LYS A 94 13.35 -7.14 15.32
C LYS A 94 11.86 -7.30 15.01
N GLY A 95 11.20 -6.24 14.54
CA GLY A 95 9.79 -6.30 14.14
C GLY A 95 9.23 -5.04 13.49
N ALA A 96 10.01 -3.98 13.31
CA ALA A 96 9.46 -2.70 12.89
C ALA A 96 9.14 -2.67 11.40
N GLN A 97 7.85 -2.55 11.11
CA GLN A 97 7.44 -1.72 9.99
C GLN A 97 8.02 -0.32 10.22
N PHE A 98 8.46 0.37 9.16
CA PHE A 98 8.77 1.81 9.23
C PHE A 98 7.57 2.65 9.68
N GLY A 99 6.40 2.05 9.81
CA GLY A 99 5.08 2.67 9.95
C GLY A 99 4.68 3.41 8.68
N PHE A 100 3.37 3.46 8.47
CA PHE A 100 2.80 4.14 7.31
C PHE A 100 3.10 5.64 7.31
N ASP A 101 3.39 6.23 8.45
CA ASP A 101 3.77 7.64 8.60
C ASP A 101 5.10 7.93 7.92
N LEU A 102 6.20 7.25 8.30
CA LEU A 102 7.50 7.49 7.68
C LEU A 102 7.50 7.07 6.20
N TRP A 103 6.84 5.96 5.85
CA TRP A 103 6.70 5.54 4.45
C TRP A 103 6.03 6.61 3.60
N ARG A 104 4.91 7.19 4.07
CA ARG A 104 4.22 8.28 3.36
C ARG A 104 5.09 9.52 3.26
N THR A 105 5.75 9.93 4.34
CA THR A 105 6.64 11.10 4.34
C THR A 105 7.75 10.95 3.31
N VAL A 106 8.48 9.83 3.32
CA VAL A 106 9.58 9.58 2.41
C VAL A 106 9.10 9.49 0.96
N ASN A 107 7.99 8.82 0.69
CA ASN A 107 7.42 8.78 -0.67
C ASN A 107 6.94 10.15 -1.14
N PHE A 108 6.36 10.97 -0.25
CA PHE A 108 5.95 12.32 -0.58
C PHE A 108 7.15 13.21 -0.92
N LEU A 109 8.21 13.17 -0.10
CA LEU A 109 9.47 13.88 -0.39
C LEU A 109 10.05 13.46 -1.74
N ARG A 110 10.06 12.16 -2.06
CA ARG A 110 10.51 11.67 -3.36
C ARG A 110 9.62 12.13 -4.51
N TRP A 111 8.32 12.20 -4.30
CA TRP A 111 7.40 12.73 -5.29
C TRP A 111 7.68 14.22 -5.54
N VAL A 112 7.86 15.01 -4.48
CA VAL A 112 8.24 16.43 -4.58
C VAL A 112 9.52 16.59 -5.39
N GLU A 113 10.55 15.80 -5.08
CA GLU A 113 11.85 15.85 -5.76
C GLU A 113 11.76 15.42 -7.23
N VAL A 114 11.05 14.33 -7.54
CA VAL A 114 10.96 13.79 -8.91
C VAL A 114 10.13 14.69 -9.82
N PHE A 115 9.12 15.36 -9.28
CA PHE A 115 8.17 16.17 -10.07
C PHE A 115 8.34 17.68 -9.88
N ASP A 116 9.36 18.13 -9.14
CA ASP A 116 9.56 19.53 -8.75
C ASP A 116 8.27 20.18 -8.20
N ALA A 117 7.56 19.41 -7.37
CA ALA A 117 6.23 19.80 -6.94
C ALA A 117 6.30 20.92 -5.90
N LYS A 118 5.51 21.98 -6.08
CA LYS A 118 5.40 23.05 -5.08
C LYS A 118 4.53 22.58 -3.92
N VAL A 119 5.15 22.43 -2.76
CA VAL A 119 4.43 22.22 -1.50
C VAL A 119 4.13 23.59 -0.91
N VAL A 120 2.85 23.89 -0.70
CA VAL A 120 2.33 25.19 -0.20
C VAL A 120 1.92 25.05 1.25
#